data_AF-A0A1X0DB55-F1
#
_entry.id   AF-A0A1X0DB55-F1
#
_cell.length_a   1.000
_cell.length_b   1.000
_cell.length_c   1.000
_cell.angle_alpha   90.00
_cell.angle_beta   90.00
_cell.angle_gamma   90.00
#
_symmetry.space_group_name_H-M   'P 1'
#
loop_
_entity.id
_entity.type
_entity.pdbx_description
1 polymer ?
#
loop_
_entity_poly.entity_id
_entity_poly.type
_entity_poly.pdbx_seq_one_letter_code
_entity_poly.pdbx_strand_id
1 'polypeptide(L)'
;MRDPNNFGKQWRTVREELGVPEVTTHSFRKTVATLIDEDGLSARIGADHLGHSHVSMTQDRYMTRGRIHAQVADLLDRTVAKSGE
;
A
#
# COMPACT_ATOMS: atom_id res chain seq x y z
N MET A 1 22.92 5.43 -10.19
CA MET A 1 21.93 4.35 -10.39
C MET A 1 22.56 3.06 -9.86
N ARG A 2 21.93 2.35 -8.90
CA ARG A 2 22.51 1.15 -8.27
C ARG A 2 22.47 0.00 -9.30
N ASP A 3 23.60 -0.65 -9.55
CA ASP A 3 23.67 -1.82 -10.45
C ASP A 3 22.67 -2.91 -9.99
N PRO A 4 21.77 -3.39 -10.87
CA PRO A 4 20.78 -4.42 -10.54
C PRO A 4 21.38 -5.69 -9.92
N ASN A 5 22.60 -6.08 -10.32
CA ASN A 5 23.28 -7.25 -9.78
C ASN A 5 23.72 -7.04 -8.33
N ASN A 6 24.15 -5.81 -7.99
CA ASN A 6 24.51 -5.45 -6.63
C ASN A 6 23.29 -5.41 -5.70
N PHE A 7 22.15 -4.94 -6.20
CA PHE A 7 20.89 -4.98 -5.45
C PHE A 7 20.43 -6.42 -5.20
N GLY A 8 20.45 -7.29 -6.23
CA GLY A 8 20.04 -8.68 -6.07
C GLY A 8 20.90 -9.46 -5.06
N LYS A 9 22.22 -9.21 -5.04
CA LYS A 9 23.13 -9.80 -4.06
C LYS A 9 22.82 -9.32 -2.64
N GLN A 10 22.65 -8.01 -2.44
CA GLN A 10 22.32 -7.43 -1.14
C GLN A 10 20.96 -7.91 -0.63
N TRP A 11 19.96 -7.98 -1.52
CA TRP A 11 18.65 -8.51 -1.18
C TRP A 11 18.73 -9.97 -0.71
N ARG A 12 19.53 -10.80 -1.38
CA ARG A 12 19.74 -12.20 -0.98
C ARG A 12 20.37 -12.31 0.41
N THR A 13 21.39 -11.51 0.70
CA THR A 13 22.02 -11.49 2.02
C THR A 13 21.03 -11.07 3.11
N VAL A 14 20.29 -9.97 2.90
CA VAL A 14 19.34 -9.46 3.90
C VAL A 14 18.25 -10.49 4.23
N ARG A 15 17.65 -11.15 3.22
CA ARG A 15 16.60 -12.15 3.49
C ARG A 15 17.12 -13.42 4.17
N GLU A 16 18.38 -13.79 3.93
CA GLU A 16 19.04 -14.90 4.63
C GLU A 16 19.26 -14.53 6.11
N GLU A 17 19.76 -13.34 6.39
CA GLU A 17 19.97 -12.82 7.74
C GLU A 17 18.65 -12.67 8.53
N LEU A 18 17.56 -12.30 7.85
CA LEU A 18 16.21 -12.20 8.44
C LEU A 18 15.51 -13.56 8.61
N GLY A 19 16.12 -14.67 8.19
CA GLY A 19 15.54 -16.01 8.32
C GLY A 19 14.36 -16.28 7.38
N VAL A 20 14.24 -15.53 6.27
CA VAL A 20 13.16 -15.64 5.28
C VAL A 20 13.71 -15.83 3.85
N PRO A 21 14.57 -16.85 3.61
CA PRO A 21 15.30 -17.02 2.35
C PRO A 21 14.40 -17.32 1.15
N GLU A 22 13.16 -17.73 1.35
CA GLU A 22 12.16 -17.97 0.30
C GLU A 22 11.46 -16.67 -0.16
N VAL A 23 11.58 -15.58 0.59
CA VAL A 23 10.94 -14.31 0.24
C VAL A 23 11.56 -13.75 -1.03
N THR A 24 10.67 -13.46 -1.98
CA THR A 24 11.00 -12.82 -3.25
C THR A 24 10.76 -11.32 -3.12
N THR A 25 11.38 -10.53 -4.00
CA THR A 25 11.07 -9.10 -4.11
C THR A 25 9.57 -8.87 -4.39
N HIS A 26 8.94 -9.78 -5.15
CA HIS A 26 7.51 -9.71 -5.43
C HIS A 26 6.64 -9.96 -4.20
N SER A 27 6.92 -10.98 -3.40
CA SER A 27 6.16 -11.24 -2.17
C SER A 27 6.38 -10.16 -1.11
N PHE A 28 7.61 -9.66 -0.96
CA PHE A 28 7.91 -8.52 -0.10
C PHE A 28 7.15 -7.26 -0.52
N ARG A 29 7.13 -6.97 -1.82
CA ARG A 29 6.35 -5.86 -2.39
C ARG A 29 4.85 -5.98 -2.08
N LYS A 30 4.28 -7.20 -2.08
CA LYS A 30 2.89 -7.41 -1.67
C LYS A 30 2.68 -7.10 -0.19
N THR A 31 3.57 -7.56 0.69
CA THR A 31 3.50 -7.27 2.13
C THR A 31 3.51 -5.78 2.40
N VAL A 32 4.39 -5.02 1.75
CA VAL A 32 4.42 -3.55 1.88
C VAL A 32 3.11 -2.92 1.41
N ALA A 33 2.54 -3.40 0.30
CA ALA A 33 1.28 -2.89 -0.21
C ALA A 33 0.10 -3.17 0.75
N THR A 34 0.08 -4.35 1.39
CA THR A 34 -0.89 -4.69 2.44
C THR A 34 -0.76 -3.78 3.66
N LEU A 35 0.45 -3.52 4.14
CA LEU A 35 0.67 -2.61 5.28
C LEU A 35 0.20 -1.18 4.98
N ILE A 36 0.41 -0.70 3.76
CA ILE A 36 -0.08 0.62 3.31
C ILE A 36 -1.62 0.66 3.34
N ASP A 37 -2.31 -0.40 2.91
CA ASP A 37 -3.79 -0.49 3.00
C ASP A 37 -4.27 -0.60 4.45
N GLU A 38 -3.63 -1.43 5.27
CA GLU A 38 -3.96 -1.61 6.70
C GLU A 38 -3.86 -0.31 7.48
N ASP A 39 -2.81 0.48 7.24
CA ASP A 39 -2.61 1.80 7.87
C ASP A 39 -3.54 2.90 7.29
N GLY A 40 -4.39 2.56 6.31
CA GLY A 40 -5.36 3.48 5.72
C GLY A 40 -4.74 4.57 4.85
N LEU A 41 -3.51 4.37 4.39
CA LEU A 41 -2.83 5.30 3.49
C LEU A 41 -3.51 5.30 2.12
N SER A 42 -3.51 6.46 1.47
CA SER A 42 -4.17 6.59 0.17
C SER A 42 -3.54 5.68 -0.89
N ALA A 43 -4.37 5.23 -1.84
CA ALA A 43 -3.89 4.45 -2.97
C ALA A 43 -2.87 5.17 -3.85
N ARG A 44 -2.86 6.50 -3.83
CA ARG A 44 -1.84 7.32 -4.49
C ARG A 44 -0.48 7.16 -3.83
N ILE A 45 -0.41 7.25 -2.51
CA ILE A 45 0.83 7.00 -1.74
C ILE A 45 1.34 5.58 -2.03
N GLY A 46 0.44 4.60 -2.02
CA GLY A 46 0.80 3.22 -2.38
C GLY A 46 1.31 3.10 -3.82
N ALA A 47 0.67 3.74 -4.79
CA ALA A 47 1.11 3.73 -6.19
C ALA A 47 2.48 4.39 -6.38
N ASP A 48 2.74 5.52 -5.72
CA ASP A 48 4.01 6.23 -5.79
C ASP A 48 5.15 5.40 -5.18
N HIS A 49 4.92 4.79 -4.01
CA HIS A 49 5.89 3.91 -3.35
C HIS A 49 6.19 2.66 -4.19
N LEU A 50 5.15 2.11 -4.82
CA LEU A 50 5.26 0.92 -5.66
C LEU A 50 5.79 1.28 -7.07
N GLY A 51 5.77 2.54 -7.50
CA GLY A 51 6.14 2.90 -8.87
C GLY A 51 5.13 2.39 -9.91
N HIS A 52 3.84 2.35 -9.56
CA HIS A 52 2.77 2.10 -10.52
C HIS A 52 2.46 3.37 -11.32
N SER A 53 2.40 3.26 -12.64
CA SER A 53 2.02 4.37 -13.53
C SER A 53 0.55 4.78 -13.38
N HIS A 54 -0.32 3.85 -12.95
CA HIS A 54 -1.74 4.10 -12.69
C HIS A 54 -2.11 3.71 -11.26
N VAL A 55 -2.79 4.62 -10.56
CA VAL A 55 -3.24 4.41 -9.17
C VAL A 55 -4.19 3.22 -9.02
N SER A 56 -4.98 2.93 -10.06
CA SER A 56 -5.89 1.78 -10.10
C SER A 56 -5.19 0.44 -9.87
N MET A 57 -3.93 0.29 -10.30
CA MET A 57 -3.16 -0.94 -10.06
C MET A 57 -2.94 -1.23 -8.57
N THR A 58 -2.79 -0.18 -7.75
CA THR A 58 -2.70 -0.33 -6.29
C THR A 58 -4.07 -0.57 -5.67
N GLN A 59 -5.08 0.18 -6.12
CA GLN A 59 -6.46 0.05 -5.61
C GLN A 59 -7.02 -1.35 -5.84
N ASP A 60 -6.95 -1.85 -7.07
CA ASP A 60 -7.55 -3.12 -7.45
C ASP A 60 -6.84 -4.33 -6.84
N ARG A 61 -5.54 -4.21 -6.56
CA ARG A 61 -4.71 -5.33 -6.13
C ARG A 61 -4.54 -5.42 -4.62
N TYR A 62 -4.52 -4.29 -3.92
CA TYR A 62 -4.06 -4.22 -2.53
C TYR A 62 -4.98 -3.49 -1.58
N MET A 63 -5.93 -2.69 -2.06
CA MET A 63 -6.84 -1.96 -1.18
C MET A 63 -8.08 -2.83 -0.91
N THR A 64 -8.30 -3.17 0.36
CA THR A 64 -9.42 -4.03 0.76
C THR A 64 -10.73 -3.26 0.69
N ARG A 65 -11.75 -3.84 0.06
CA ARG A 65 -13.12 -3.30 0.05
C ARG A 65 -13.89 -3.74 1.30
N GLY A 66 -14.85 -2.92 1.75
CA GLY A 66 -15.80 -3.30 2.81
C GLY A 66 -15.42 -2.87 4.23
N ARG A 67 -14.39 -2.04 4.41
CA ARG A 67 -14.20 -1.35 5.70
C ARG A 67 -15.30 -0.31 5.89
N ILE A 68 -15.94 -0.32 7.06
CA ILE A 68 -16.92 0.70 7.44
C ILE A 68 -16.15 1.94 7.89
N HIS A 69 -16.31 3.03 7.17
CA HIS A 69 -15.68 4.30 7.50
C HIS A 69 -16.69 5.21 8.21
N ALA A 70 -16.75 5.16 9.54
CA ALA A 70 -17.65 6.02 10.33
C ALA A 70 -17.47 7.52 10.03
N GLN A 71 -16.25 7.93 9.68
CA GLN A 71 -15.92 9.29 9.22
C GLN A 71 -16.74 9.74 7.99
N VAL A 72 -17.18 8.81 7.15
CA VAL A 72 -18.07 9.12 6.01
C VAL A 72 -19.46 9.45 6.50
N ALA A 73 -19.97 8.75 7.52
CA ALA A 73 -21.23 9.11 8.17
C ALA A 73 -21.13 10.50 8.84
N ASP A 74 -20.06 10.76 9.59
CA ASP A 74 -19.82 12.07 10.22
C ASP A 74 -19.70 13.22 9.21
N LEU A 75 -19.14 12.95 8.02
CA LEU A 75 -19.09 13.91 6.93
C LEU A 75 -20.48 14.20 6.36
N LEU A 76 -21.28 13.16 6.14
CA LEU A 76 -22.64 13.28 5.62
C LEU A 76 -23.52 14.05 6.60
N ASP A 77 -23.49 13.72 7.89
CA ASP A 77 -24.28 14.40 8.93
C ASP A 77 -23.97 15.90 8.98
N ARG A 78 -22.69 16.28 8.94
CA ARG A 78 -22.28 17.69 8.91
C ARG A 78 -22.72 18.42 7.64
N THR A 79 -22.71 17.73 6.50
CA THR A 79 -23.06 18.34 5.20
C THR A 79 -24.57 18.55 5.09
N VAL A 80 -25.36 17.57 5.55
CA VAL A 80 -26.82 17.64 5.58
C VAL A 80 -27.28 18.70 6.59
N ALA A 81 -26.66 18.75 7.78
CA ALA A 81 -26.98 19.77 8.78
C ALA A 81 -26.75 21.21 8.29
N LYS A 82 -25.71 21.45 7.48
CA LYS A 82 -25.43 22.77 6.87
C LYS A 82 -26.33 23.14 5.70
N SER A 83 -27.06 22.18 5.13
CA SER A 83 -27.93 22.41 3.96
C SER A 83 -29.38 22.71 4.35
N GLY A 84 -29.69 22.67 5.66
CA GLY A 84 -31.01 22.95 6.22
C GLY A 84 -31.15 24.33 6.87
N GLU A 85 -30.18 25.22 6.66
CA GLU A 85 -30.22 26.65 7.05
C GLU A 85 -30.52 27.55 5.86
#